data_AF-A0A5B0RXF6-F1
#
_entry.id   AF-A0A5B0RXF6-F1
#
_cell.length_a   1.000
_cell.length_b   1.000
_cell.length_c   1.000
_cell.angle_alpha   90.00
_cell.angle_beta   90.00
_cell.angle_gamma   90.00
#
_symmetry.space_group_name_H-M   'P 1'
#
loop_
_entity.id
_entity.type
_entity.pdbx_description
1 polymer ?
#
loop_
_entity_poly.entity_id
_entity_poly.type
_entity_poly.pdbx_seq_one_letter_code
_entity_poly.pdbx_strand_id
1 'polypeptide(L)'
;MNNLILLCSLVCLAGLSQICSAQATTKAASATSTTLKIFVGGDQGQGISVFTFDTVKGTLTPQAQGRSDALGPSPIWFEFDKAKKFMISTSAEKFDGKEKTGGVFSAAVAADGTLKKISSTETDEAPVSLEISPDEKLVMVASLSV
;
A
#
# COMPACT_ATOMS: atom_id res chain seq x y z
N MET A 1 -32.75 75.01 -21.59
CA MET A 1 -31.35 74.87 -21.14
C MET A 1 -30.87 73.48 -21.54
N ASN A 2 -29.81 73.49 -22.35
CA ASN A 2 -28.91 72.42 -22.80
C ASN A 2 -29.42 71.12 -23.45
N ASN A 3 -28.88 70.96 -24.67
CA ASN A 3 -28.94 69.85 -25.63
C ASN A 3 -27.95 68.73 -25.31
N LEU A 4 -28.26 67.50 -25.76
CA LEU A 4 -27.34 66.47 -26.33
C LEU A 4 -28.25 65.29 -26.77
N ILE A 5 -28.57 64.92 -28.03
CA ILE A 5 -27.81 64.72 -29.29
C ILE A 5 -26.59 63.79 -29.02
N LEU A 6 -26.45 62.53 -29.46
CA LEU A 6 -26.68 61.94 -30.79
C LEU A 6 -26.55 60.39 -30.71
N LEU A 7 -27.25 59.71 -31.62
CA LEU A 7 -27.09 58.38 -32.24
C LEU A 7 -25.84 57.51 -31.91
N CYS A 8 -26.00 56.17 -31.89
CA CYS A 8 -25.62 55.29 -33.02
C CYS A 8 -25.70 53.77 -32.74
N SER A 9 -26.44 53.08 -33.61
CA SER A 9 -26.17 51.76 -34.21
C SER A 9 -25.94 50.51 -33.33
N LEU A 10 -26.98 49.69 -33.25
CA LEU A 10 -27.09 48.41 -33.99
C LEU A 10 -25.75 47.74 -34.40
N VAL A 11 -25.19 46.84 -33.59
CA VAL A 11 -24.16 45.89 -34.05
C VAL A 11 -24.28 44.52 -33.34
N CYS A 12 -24.65 43.54 -34.16
CA CYS A 12 -24.33 42.10 -34.11
C CYS A 12 -24.79 41.24 -32.94
N LEU A 13 -25.95 40.60 -33.15
CA LEU A 13 -26.11 39.17 -32.88
C LEU A 13 -25.04 38.39 -33.65
N ALA A 14 -24.01 37.89 -32.97
CA ALA A 14 -23.23 36.76 -33.47
C ALA A 14 -22.49 36.08 -32.31
N GLY A 15 -22.79 34.80 -32.08
CA GLY A 15 -21.81 33.90 -31.44
C GLY A 15 -22.08 33.45 -30.01
N LEU A 16 -23.32 33.09 -29.64
CA LEU A 16 -23.54 32.13 -28.55
C LEU A 16 -23.65 30.72 -29.12
N SER A 17 -22.57 30.24 -29.72
CA SER A 17 -22.30 28.80 -29.82
C SER A 17 -21.42 28.43 -28.63
N GLN A 18 -22.01 28.43 -27.43
CA GLN A 18 -21.44 27.68 -26.32
C GLN A 18 -21.61 26.21 -26.67
N ILE A 19 -20.63 25.68 -27.40
CA ILE A 19 -20.40 24.25 -27.51
C ILE A 19 -20.17 23.79 -26.07
N CYS A 20 -21.18 23.17 -25.48
CA CYS A 20 -21.02 22.27 -24.35
C CYS A 20 -20.07 21.16 -24.82
N SER A 21 -18.77 21.41 -24.69
CA SER A 21 -17.79 20.35 -24.66
C SER A 21 -18.04 19.61 -23.37
N ALA A 22 -18.93 18.61 -23.42
CA ALA A 22 -18.96 17.54 -22.46
C ALA A 22 -17.55 16.95 -22.47
N GLN A 23 -16.73 17.33 -21.49
CA GLN A 23 -15.48 16.66 -21.21
C GLN A 23 -15.88 15.23 -20.85
N ALA A 24 -15.81 14.34 -21.83
CA ALA A 24 -15.77 12.93 -21.59
C ALA A 24 -14.57 12.71 -20.68
N THR A 25 -14.83 12.58 -19.37
CA THR A 25 -13.89 12.01 -18.43
C THR A 25 -13.72 10.57 -18.88
N THR A 26 -12.79 10.34 -19.81
CA THR A 26 -12.24 9.02 -20.06
C THR A 26 -11.64 8.59 -18.73
N LYS A 27 -12.34 7.70 -18.03
CA LYS A 27 -11.79 6.95 -16.90
C LYS A 27 -10.47 6.39 -17.42
N ALA A 28 -9.36 6.95 -16.94
CA ALA A 28 -8.03 6.52 -17.35
C ALA A 28 -7.99 5.00 -17.20
N ALA A 29 -7.77 4.30 -18.31
CA ALA A 29 -7.54 2.87 -18.26
C ALA A 29 -6.38 2.66 -17.30
N SER A 30 -6.64 2.01 -16.17
CA SER A 30 -5.62 1.71 -15.17
C SER A 30 -4.60 0.82 -15.87
N ALA A 31 -3.45 1.39 -16.26
CA ALA A 31 -2.36 0.61 -16.80
C ALA A 31 -1.94 -0.39 -15.71
N THR A 32 -2.24 -1.67 -15.93
CA THR A 32 -1.80 -2.74 -15.03
C THR A 32 -0.29 -2.70 -15.00
N SER A 33 0.30 -2.60 -13.80
CA SER A 33 1.76 -2.61 -13.65
C SER A 33 2.34 -3.83 -14.34
N THR A 34 3.39 -3.63 -15.14
CA THR A 34 4.12 -4.73 -15.78
C THR A 34 4.98 -5.53 -14.79
N THR A 35 5.03 -5.07 -13.53
CA THR A 35 5.75 -5.76 -12.45
C THR A 35 4.96 -5.77 -11.15
N LEU A 36 5.06 -6.86 -10.39
CA LEU A 36 4.54 -6.96 -9.02
C LEU A 36 5.70 -7.20 -8.05
N LYS A 37 5.54 -6.75 -6.81
CA LYS A 37 6.42 -7.11 -5.70
C LYS A 37 5.77 -8.26 -4.92
N ILE A 38 6.52 -9.33 -4.71
CA ILE A 38 6.08 -10.48 -3.93
C ILE A 38 6.92 -10.56 -2.67
N PHE A 39 6.26 -10.59 -1.52
CA PHE A 39 6.86 -10.69 -0.20
C PHE A 39 6.63 -12.12 0.30
N VAL A 40 7.70 -12.78 0.74
CA VAL A 40 7.67 -14.19 1.16
C VAL A 40 8.25 -14.31 2.56
N GLY A 41 7.46 -14.88 3.47
CA GLY A 41 7.83 -15.24 4.84
C GLY A 41 9.08 -16.11 4.90
N GLY A 42 9.80 -16.04 6.02
CA GLY A 42 10.92 -16.92 6.31
C GLY A 42 10.60 -17.94 7.37
N ASP A 43 11.42 -18.97 7.43
CA ASP A 43 11.43 -20.00 8.46
C ASP A 43 12.73 -19.92 9.27
N GLN A 44 12.78 -20.60 10.43
CA GLN A 44 14.00 -20.76 11.23
C GLN A 44 14.74 -19.45 11.55
N GLY A 45 14.03 -18.47 12.07
CA GLY A 45 14.53 -17.12 12.38
C GLY A 45 14.77 -16.20 11.17
N GLN A 46 14.57 -16.66 9.93
CA GLN A 46 14.78 -15.83 8.75
C GLN A 46 13.64 -14.83 8.51
N GLY A 47 13.95 -13.63 8.02
CA GLY A 47 12.96 -12.57 7.75
C GLY A 47 12.20 -12.71 6.43
N ILE A 48 11.88 -11.60 5.77
CA ILE A 48 11.14 -11.55 4.49
C ILE A 48 12.08 -11.51 3.29
N SER A 49 11.80 -12.34 2.29
CA SER A 49 12.39 -12.22 0.95
C SER A 49 11.45 -11.43 0.03
N VAL A 50 11.99 -10.54 -0.78
CA VAL A 50 11.21 -9.76 -1.77
C VAL A 50 11.64 -10.16 -3.18
N PHE A 51 10.66 -10.38 -4.05
CA PHE A 51 10.85 -10.70 -5.46
C PHE A 51 10.13 -9.69 -6.33
N THR A 52 10.67 -9.45 -7.53
CA THR A 52 9.95 -8.77 -8.60
C THR A 52 9.42 -9.82 -9.56
N PHE A 53 8.11 -9.83 -9.76
CA PHE A 53 7.44 -10.63 -10.78
C PHE A 53 7.19 -9.79 -12.01
N ASP A 54 7.81 -10.13 -13.14
CA ASP A 54 7.51 -9.54 -14.44
C ASP A 54 6.24 -10.20 -14.99
N THR A 55 5.14 -9.45 -15.07
CA THR A 55 3.83 -10.00 -15.49
C THR A 55 3.76 -10.26 -16.98
N VAL A 56 4.68 -9.72 -17.77
CA VAL A 56 4.76 -9.95 -19.21
C VAL A 56 5.56 -11.22 -19.51
N LYS A 57 6.64 -11.45 -18.75
CA LYS A 57 7.53 -12.60 -18.94
C LYS A 57 7.18 -13.81 -18.06
N GLY A 58 6.41 -13.61 -17.00
CA GLY A 58 6.10 -14.66 -16.02
C GLY A 58 7.31 -15.08 -15.17
N THR A 59 8.29 -14.18 -14.98
CA THR A 59 9.54 -14.51 -14.27
C THR A 59 9.64 -13.82 -12.91
N LEU A 60 10.16 -14.54 -11.91
CA LEU A 60 10.49 -14.00 -10.58
C LEU A 60 11.99 -13.73 -10.48
N THR A 61 12.36 -12.53 -10.03
CA THR A 61 13.74 -12.16 -9.72
C THR A 61 13.86 -11.72 -8.27
N PRO A 62 14.83 -12.24 -7.49
CA PRO A 62 15.03 -11.78 -6.12
C PRO A 62 15.50 -10.31 -6.11
N GLN A 63 15.10 -9.57 -5.09
CA GLN A 63 15.59 -8.20 -4.89
C GLN A 63 17.07 -8.23 -4.49
N ALA A 64 17.88 -7.29 -5.00
CA ALA A 64 19.32 -7.27 -4.77
C ALA A 64 19.71 -7.09 -3.29
N GLN A 65 18.87 -6.43 -2.51
CA GLN A 65 19.07 -6.18 -1.08
C GLN A 65 18.93 -7.44 -0.20
N GLY A 66 18.50 -8.57 -0.78
CA GLY A 66 18.37 -9.82 -0.06
C GLY A 66 17.17 -9.85 0.89
N ARG A 67 17.36 -10.49 2.05
CA ARG A 67 16.30 -10.72 3.04
C ARG A 67 16.23 -9.56 4.04
N SER A 68 15.03 -9.15 4.43
CA SER A 68 14.78 -8.09 5.41
C SER A 68 14.26 -8.66 6.73
N ASP A 69 14.78 -8.19 7.85
CA ASP A 69 14.33 -8.51 9.21
C ASP A 69 13.26 -7.53 9.74
N ALA A 70 12.81 -6.58 8.92
CA ALA A 70 11.94 -5.48 9.35
C ALA A 70 10.58 -5.93 9.90
N LEU A 71 10.14 -7.13 9.54
CA LEU A 71 8.87 -7.74 9.96
C LEU A 71 9.06 -8.89 10.96
N GLY A 72 10.19 -8.89 11.66
CA GLY A 72 10.51 -9.88 12.68
C GLY A 72 11.13 -11.16 12.12
N PRO A 73 11.64 -12.03 13.00
CA PRO A 73 12.12 -13.36 12.65
C PRO A 73 10.94 -14.25 12.25
N SER A 74 11.13 -15.14 11.27
CA SER A 74 10.11 -16.06 10.75
C SER A 74 8.68 -15.49 10.69
N PRO A 75 8.46 -14.42 9.92
CA PRO A 75 7.13 -13.85 9.77
C PRO A 75 6.24 -14.84 9.00
N ILE A 76 5.19 -15.31 9.66
CA ILE A 76 4.31 -16.38 9.15
C ILE A 76 3.00 -15.84 8.53
N TRP A 77 2.57 -14.66 8.95
CA TRP A 77 1.45 -13.94 8.34
C TRP A 77 1.77 -12.46 8.30
N PHE A 78 1.33 -11.76 7.26
CA PHE A 78 1.45 -10.32 7.16
C PHE A 78 0.45 -9.72 6.17
N GLU A 79 0.03 -8.49 6.47
CA GLU A 79 -0.94 -7.76 5.65
C GLU A 79 -0.50 -6.32 5.42
N PHE A 80 -0.92 -5.79 4.27
CA PHE A 80 -0.75 -4.39 3.92
C PHE A 80 -1.92 -3.55 4.45
N ASP A 81 -1.62 -2.31 4.80
CA ASP A 81 -2.64 -1.26 4.78
C ASP A 81 -3.14 -1.04 3.34
N LYS A 82 -4.30 -0.42 3.19
CA LYS A 82 -4.93 -0.11 1.89
C LYS A 82 -4.04 0.74 1.00
N ALA A 83 -3.29 1.68 1.58
CA ALA A 83 -2.39 2.55 0.83
C ALA A 83 -1.07 1.85 0.45
N LYS A 84 -0.83 0.64 0.96
CA LYS A 84 0.38 -0.18 0.75
C LYS A 84 1.65 0.55 1.17
N LYS A 85 1.56 1.35 2.23
CA LYS A 85 2.65 2.10 2.87
C LYS A 85 3.14 1.45 4.15
N PHE A 86 2.31 0.59 4.75
CA PHE A 86 2.60 -0.13 5.97
C PHE A 86 2.31 -1.61 5.79
N MET A 87 3.11 -2.43 6.44
CA MET A 87 2.86 -3.85 6.59
C MET A 87 2.92 -4.18 8.07
N ILE A 88 2.01 -5.04 8.51
CA ILE A 88 1.99 -5.62 9.86
C ILE A 88 2.17 -7.12 9.71
N SER A 89 2.99 -7.72 10.56
CA SER A 89 3.27 -9.15 10.56
C SER A 89 3.10 -9.78 11.92
N THR A 90 2.88 -11.10 11.92
CA THR A 90 3.02 -11.96 13.08
C THR A 90 4.25 -12.85 12.93
N SER A 91 4.93 -13.06 14.05
CA SER A 91 6.05 -13.98 14.20
C SER A 91 5.78 -14.89 15.39
N ALA A 92 5.81 -16.20 15.15
CA ALA A 92 5.71 -17.22 16.20
C ALA A 92 7.06 -17.55 16.87
N GLU A 93 8.14 -16.89 16.46
CA GLU A 93 9.46 -17.04 17.09
C GLU A 93 9.53 -16.27 18.41
N LYS A 94 10.44 -16.70 19.29
CA LYS A 94 10.64 -16.10 20.62
C LYS A 94 10.93 -14.61 20.49
N PHE A 95 10.13 -13.78 21.14
CA PHE A 95 10.36 -12.34 21.20
C PHE A 95 11.49 -12.03 22.17
N ASP A 96 12.56 -11.39 21.68
CA ASP A 96 13.76 -11.07 22.46
C ASP A 96 14.31 -12.27 23.26
N GLY A 97 14.17 -13.48 22.70
CA GLY A 97 14.64 -14.73 23.31
C GLY A 97 13.76 -15.28 24.45
N LYS A 98 12.60 -14.68 24.72
CA LYS A 98 11.67 -15.15 25.77
C LYS A 98 10.88 -16.37 25.31
N GLU A 99 10.91 -17.43 26.11
CA GLU A 99 10.10 -18.62 25.87
C GLU A 99 8.59 -18.30 25.90
N LYS A 100 7.81 -19.05 25.12
CA LYS A 100 6.35 -18.94 25.06
C LYS A 100 5.85 -17.52 24.73
N THR A 101 6.60 -16.82 23.89
CA THR A 101 6.18 -15.52 23.37
C THR A 101 6.17 -15.59 21.85
N GLY A 102 5.53 -14.60 21.25
CA GLY A 102 5.73 -14.25 19.85
C GLY A 102 5.76 -12.74 19.71
N GLY A 103 5.61 -12.26 18.48
CA GLY A 103 5.57 -10.82 18.26
C GLY A 103 4.70 -10.38 17.10
N VAL A 104 4.21 -9.16 17.23
CA VAL A 104 3.63 -8.37 16.14
C VAL A 104 4.63 -7.30 15.77
N PHE A 105 4.94 -7.18 14.48
CA PHE A 105 5.90 -6.21 13.95
C PHE A 105 5.22 -5.33 12.92
N SER A 106 5.72 -4.10 12.76
CA SER A 106 5.27 -3.19 11.72
C SER A 106 6.44 -2.62 10.94
N ALA A 107 6.26 -2.42 9.64
CA ALA A 107 7.26 -1.84 8.76
C ALA A 107 6.63 -0.87 7.77
N ALA A 108 7.38 0.18 7.42
CA ALA A 108 7.10 1.02 6.26
C ALA A 108 7.52 0.28 4.99
N VAL A 109 6.74 0.44 3.91
CA VAL A 109 7.01 -0.18 2.61
C VAL A 109 7.32 0.90 1.57
N ALA A 110 8.53 0.84 1.02
CA ALA A 110 8.96 1.70 -0.07
C ALA A 110 8.45 1.21 -1.43
N ALA A 111 8.45 2.08 -2.44
CA ALA A 111 7.94 1.75 -3.78
C ALA A 111 8.72 0.62 -4.48
N ASP A 112 9.99 0.43 -4.14
CA ASP A 112 10.85 -0.64 -4.66
C ASP A 112 10.66 -1.98 -3.93
N GLY A 113 9.87 -2.01 -2.86
CA GLY A 113 9.65 -3.18 -2.00
C GLY A 113 10.53 -3.21 -0.74
N THR A 114 11.44 -2.24 -0.57
CA THR A 114 12.28 -2.17 0.63
C THR A 114 11.43 -1.92 1.87
N LEU A 115 11.72 -2.66 2.94
CA LEU A 115 11.02 -2.59 4.22
C LEU A 115 11.88 -1.88 5.27
N LYS A 116 11.24 -1.05 6.09
CA LYS A 116 11.89 -0.41 7.25
C LYS A 116 11.04 -0.62 8.49
N LYS A 117 11.59 -1.28 9.52
CA LYS A 117 10.91 -1.50 10.79
C LYS A 117 10.45 -0.17 11.40
N ILE A 118 9.22 -0.13 11.88
CA ILE A 118 8.61 1.00 12.61
C ILE A 118 8.51 0.65 14.08
N SER A 119 7.84 -0.46 14.41
CA SER A 119 7.63 -0.90 15.79
C SER A 119 7.52 -2.41 15.90
N SER A 120 7.53 -2.90 17.14
CA SER A 120 7.20 -4.28 17.47
C SER A 120 6.67 -4.37 18.90
N THR A 121 5.86 -5.38 19.17
CA THR A 121 5.39 -5.69 20.52
C THR A 121 5.34 -7.20 20.73
N GLU A 122 5.60 -7.60 21.97
CA GLU A 122 5.53 -8.98 22.43
C GLU A 122 4.06 -9.42 22.51
N THR A 123 3.82 -10.69 22.24
CA THR A 123 2.54 -11.36 22.50
C THR A 123 2.76 -12.50 23.50
N ASP A 124 1.76 -12.74 24.35
CA ASP A 124 1.82 -13.77 25.40
C ASP A 124 1.80 -15.22 24.86
N GLU A 125 1.53 -15.38 23.56
CA GLU A 125 1.53 -16.66 22.83
C GLU A 125 2.00 -16.44 21.39
N ALA A 126 2.25 -17.52 20.65
CA ALA A 126 2.65 -17.49 19.25
C ALA A 126 1.51 -17.00 18.32
N PRO A 127 1.60 -15.80 17.73
CA PRO A 127 0.59 -15.27 16.84
C PRO A 127 0.74 -15.89 15.45
N VAL A 128 -0.34 -16.46 14.92
CA VAL A 128 -0.34 -17.24 13.66
C VAL A 128 -1.08 -16.60 12.50
N SER A 129 -1.93 -15.61 12.78
CA SER A 129 -2.59 -14.82 11.74
C SER A 129 -2.93 -13.43 12.27
N LEU A 130 -3.15 -12.51 11.35
CA LEU A 130 -3.69 -11.20 11.66
C LEU A 130 -4.63 -10.73 10.54
N GLU A 131 -5.49 -9.77 10.86
CA GLU A 131 -6.28 -9.01 9.89
C GLU A 131 -6.27 -7.53 10.26
N ILE A 132 -6.15 -6.65 9.26
CA ILE A 132 -6.40 -5.22 9.43
C ILE A 132 -7.87 -4.92 9.11
N SER A 133 -8.58 -4.36 10.09
CA SER A 133 -9.99 -3.99 9.94
C SER A 133 -10.24 -3.07 8.73
N PRO A 134 -11.45 -3.10 8.12
CA PRO A 134 -11.74 -2.29 6.95
C PRO A 134 -11.64 -0.79 7.13
N ASP A 135 -11.63 -0.23 8.34
CA ASP A 135 -11.39 1.20 8.56
C ASP A 135 -9.95 1.52 9.00
N GLU A 136 -9.09 0.50 9.04
CA GLU A 136 -7.66 0.52 9.38
C GLU A 136 -7.36 1.03 10.81
N LYS A 137 -8.34 0.98 11.72
CA LYS A 137 -8.16 1.41 13.11
C LYS A 137 -7.86 0.28 14.08
N LEU A 138 -8.15 -0.95 13.66
CA LEU A 138 -7.93 -2.15 14.46
C LEU A 138 -7.10 -3.17 13.67
N VAL A 139 -6.26 -3.89 14.41
CA VAL A 139 -5.58 -5.09 13.96
C VAL A 139 -6.03 -6.22 14.88
N MET A 140 -6.61 -7.26 14.30
CA MET A 140 -6.97 -8.49 15.02
C MET A 140 -5.83 -9.48 14.85
N VAL A 141 -5.41 -10.13 15.92
CA VAL A 141 -4.32 -11.11 15.90
C VAL A 141 -4.83 -12.39 16.57
N ALA A 142 -4.69 -13.51 15.88
CA ALA A 142 -5.00 -14.82 16.47
C ALA A 142 -3.71 -15.55 16.80
N SER A 143 -3.64 -16.06 18.03
CA SER A 143 -2.54 -16.88 18.50
C SER A 143 -2.95 -18.34 18.56
N LEU A 144 -1.95 -19.21 18.37
CA LEU A 144 -2.11 -20.63 18.59
C LEU A 144 -1.55 -20.97 19.96
N SER A 145 -2.43 -21.43 20.85
CA SER A 145 -2.04 -22.04 22.12
C SER A 145 -1.68 -23.51 21.86
N VAL A 146 -0.46 -23.92 22.24
CA VAL A 146 0.00 -25.32 22.24
C VAL A 146 0.37 -25.79 23.63
#